data_AF-A0A2B4SJX4-F1
#
_entry.id   AF-A0A2B4SJX4-F1
#
_cell.length_a   1.000
_cell.length_b   1.000
_cell.length_c   1.000
_cell.angle_alpha   90.00
_cell.angle_beta   90.00
_cell.angle_gamma   90.00
#
_symmetry.space_group_name_H-M   'P 1'
#
loop_
_entity.id
_entity.type
_entity.pdbx_description
1 polymer ?
#
loop_
_entity_poly.entity_id
_entity_poly.type
_entity_poly.pdbx_seq_one_letter_code
_entity_poly.pdbx_strand_id
1 'polypeptide(L)'
;MARGFFFLVLVSAFVLFGDANSSNNLSPSVCHCRPVVNVAVDGSQCDLCSENKKLQQEIISLKEELETVKNRISQIQPGLSTSSYDLYFTKRVTTDYVIHHGLQIENVFTICFRVRTTDKTGNDRTVVSYSLSGNHNELLINKMQEIQLFINEQVTRTGVAVNDGNWHHVCTTWENKAGSWKVYKDGAVQASGSGFKTGYNIKTNGILIIGQEQDAFGSGFSANQNYIGELTELNIWNRVVSSSEINKLSKSCHGGKGNVKEWSDFKVGIRGDVTVISPSACEV
;
A
#
# COMPACT_ATOMS: atom_id res chain seq x y z
N MET A 1 1.84 18.84 -44.68
CA MET A 1 2.21 17.50 -44.17
C MET A 1 2.22 17.59 -42.65
N ALA A 2 1.46 16.72 -41.97
CA ALA A 2 1.05 16.86 -40.58
C ALA A 2 2.09 16.39 -39.54
N ARG A 3 1.84 16.79 -38.27
CA ARG A 3 2.28 16.30 -36.94
C ARG A 3 3.00 17.41 -36.15
N GLY A 4 2.63 17.78 -34.93
CA GLY A 4 1.63 17.30 -33.97
C GLY A 4 2.04 17.86 -32.61
N PHE A 5 1.29 18.82 -32.08
CA PHE A 5 1.53 19.47 -30.79
C PHE A 5 0.78 18.72 -29.69
N PHE A 6 1.43 18.40 -28.59
CA PHE A 6 0.78 18.01 -27.32
C PHE A 6 1.26 18.96 -26.23
N PHE A 7 0.43 19.96 -25.90
CA PHE A 7 0.52 20.71 -24.65
C PHE A 7 -0.66 20.30 -23.78
N LEU A 8 -0.38 19.71 -22.62
CA LEU A 8 -1.33 19.50 -21.54
C LEU A 8 -1.65 20.88 -20.94
N VAL A 9 -2.83 21.41 -21.23
CA VAL A 9 -3.37 22.60 -20.56
C VAL A 9 -4.20 22.14 -19.37
N LEU A 10 -3.69 22.41 -18.17
CA LEU A 10 -4.47 22.40 -16.92
C LEU A 10 -5.57 23.46 -17.02
N VAL A 11 -6.83 23.02 -17.09
CA VAL A 11 -7.98 23.92 -16.97
C VAL A 11 -8.33 24.05 -15.50
N SER A 12 -7.89 25.14 -14.89
CA SER A 12 -8.40 25.63 -13.62
C SER A 12 -9.84 26.10 -13.83
N ALA A 13 -10.81 25.40 -13.22
CA ALA A 13 -12.19 25.85 -13.24
C ALA A 13 -12.37 27.05 -12.28
N PHE A 14 -12.21 28.25 -12.81
CA PHE A 14 -12.77 29.46 -12.20
C PHE A 14 -14.29 29.43 -12.40
N VAL A 15 -15.04 29.34 -11.29
CA VAL A 15 -16.48 29.60 -11.32
C VAL A 15 -16.67 31.10 -11.48
N LEU A 16 -16.90 31.54 -12.71
CA LEU A 16 -17.40 32.88 -12.99
C LEU A 16 -18.90 32.88 -12.70
N PHE A 17 -19.32 33.62 -11.68
CA PHE A 17 -20.71 34.02 -11.56
C PHE A 17 -20.99 35.05 -12.66
N GLY A 18 -21.56 34.58 -13.77
CA GLY A 18 -22.16 35.45 -14.77
C GLY A 18 -23.51 35.93 -14.25
N ASP A 19 -23.64 37.25 -14.11
CA ASP A 19 -24.93 37.90 -13.85
C ASP A 19 -25.90 37.59 -14.99
N ALA A 20 -26.93 36.80 -14.69
CA ALA A 20 -28.09 36.59 -15.55
C ALA A 20 -29.32 37.23 -14.87
N ASN A 21 -29.67 38.41 -15.35
CA ASN A 21 -30.90 39.11 -15.02
C ASN A 21 -32.01 38.62 -15.96
N SER A 22 -33.03 37.92 -15.44
CA SER A 22 -34.44 37.95 -15.87
C SER A 22 -35.22 36.73 -15.34
N SER A 23 -36.12 37.01 -14.38
CA SER A 23 -37.36 36.30 -14.03
C SER A 23 -37.51 34.81 -14.41
N ASN A 24 -37.30 33.92 -13.44
CA ASN A 24 -38.17 32.78 -13.12
C ASN A 24 -37.74 32.20 -11.76
N ASN A 25 -38.54 32.43 -10.71
CA ASN A 25 -38.35 31.80 -9.40
C ASN A 25 -38.74 30.31 -9.48
N LEU A 26 -37.83 29.45 -9.93
CA LEU A 26 -37.93 28.01 -9.72
C LEU A 26 -37.21 27.66 -8.41
N SER A 27 -37.96 27.17 -7.42
CA SER A 27 -37.34 26.57 -6.23
C SER A 27 -36.58 25.30 -6.64
N PRO A 28 -35.35 25.09 -6.13
CA PRO A 28 -34.60 23.88 -6.42
C PRO A 28 -35.41 22.64 -6.02
N SER A 29 -35.49 21.66 -6.92
CA SER A 29 -36.19 20.40 -6.64
C SER A 29 -35.21 19.35 -6.15
N VAL A 30 -35.57 18.65 -5.07
CA VAL A 30 -34.72 17.63 -4.43
C VAL A 30 -35.03 16.26 -5.04
N CYS A 31 -34.09 15.72 -5.82
CA CYS A 31 -34.15 14.38 -6.38
C CYS A 31 -33.70 13.36 -5.33
N HIS A 32 -34.64 12.54 -4.84
CA HIS A 32 -34.33 11.44 -3.93
C HIS A 32 -33.91 10.20 -4.73
N CYS A 33 -32.62 9.91 -4.77
CA CYS A 33 -32.09 8.66 -5.31
C CYS A 33 -31.55 7.86 -4.11
N ARG A 34 -31.83 6.56 -4.02
CA ARG A 34 -31.21 5.75 -2.96
C ARG A 34 -29.82 5.32 -3.46
N PRO A 35 -28.71 5.60 -2.75
CA PRO A 35 -28.57 6.20 -1.42
C PRO A 35 -28.22 7.72 -1.40
N VAL A 36 -28.18 8.40 -2.55
CA VAL A 36 -27.67 9.79 -2.68
C VAL A 36 -28.76 10.76 -3.12
N VAL A 37 -28.86 11.92 -2.46
CA VAL A 37 -29.80 13.00 -2.81
C VAL A 37 -29.09 14.03 -3.69
N ASN A 38 -29.67 14.34 -4.86
CA ASN A 38 -29.15 15.36 -5.79
C ASN A 38 -30.15 16.52 -5.95
N VAL A 39 -29.66 17.71 -6.34
CA VAL A 39 -30.49 18.91 -6.55
C VAL A 39 -30.54 19.24 -8.04
N ALA A 40 -31.74 19.29 -8.61
CA ALA A 40 -31.96 19.70 -10.00
C ALA A 40 -32.41 21.16 -10.05
N VAL A 41 -31.74 21.97 -10.90
CA VAL A 41 -31.91 23.42 -10.95
C VAL A 41 -33.00 23.86 -11.93
N ASP A 42 -33.43 23.02 -12.87
CA ASP A 42 -34.32 23.46 -13.97
C ASP A 42 -35.41 22.45 -14.39
N GLY A 43 -36.06 21.77 -13.44
CA GLY A 43 -37.23 20.92 -13.73
C GLY A 43 -37.02 19.75 -14.71
N SER A 44 -35.78 19.52 -15.15
CA SER A 44 -35.41 18.41 -16.03
C SER A 44 -35.37 17.10 -15.24
N GLN A 45 -35.73 16.01 -15.93
CA GLN A 45 -35.65 14.65 -15.41
C GLN A 45 -34.25 14.40 -14.84
N CYS A 46 -34.15 13.77 -13.66
CA CYS A 46 -32.88 13.60 -12.92
C CYS A 46 -31.90 12.66 -13.68
N ASP A 47 -31.34 13.14 -14.80
CA ASP A 47 -30.50 12.38 -15.73
C ASP A 47 -29.23 11.88 -15.03
N LEU A 48 -28.69 12.72 -14.13
CA LEU A 48 -27.60 12.39 -13.21
C LEU A 48 -27.84 11.16 -12.33
N CYS A 49 -29.10 10.83 -11.97
CA CYS A 49 -29.38 9.60 -11.22
C CYS A 49 -29.42 8.36 -12.12
N SER A 50 -29.86 8.52 -13.37
CA SER A 50 -29.81 7.46 -14.37
C SER A 50 -28.35 7.11 -14.71
N GLU A 51 -27.51 8.13 -14.92
CA GLU A 51 -26.07 7.97 -15.17
C GLU A 51 -25.34 7.35 -13.97
N ASN A 52 -25.61 7.81 -12.73
CA ASN A 52 -25.03 7.18 -11.54
C ASN A 52 -25.46 5.73 -11.38
N LYS A 53 -26.72 5.39 -11.67
CA LYS A 53 -27.19 4.00 -11.64
C LYS A 53 -26.52 3.15 -12.71
N LYS A 54 -26.30 3.70 -13.91
CA LYS A 54 -25.58 3.06 -15.01
C LYS A 54 -24.12 2.80 -14.63
N LEU A 55 -23.43 3.78 -14.05
CA LEU A 55 -22.07 3.65 -13.53
C LEU A 55 -21.98 2.57 -12.43
N GLN A 56 -22.95 2.52 -11.51
CA GLN A 56 -23.01 1.48 -10.49
C GLN A 56 -23.18 0.08 -11.10
N GLN A 57 -24.02 -0.06 -12.14
CA GLN A 57 -24.20 -1.31 -12.86
C GLN A 57 -22.94 -1.72 -13.63
N GLU A 58 -22.25 -0.78 -14.27
CA GLU A 58 -20.97 -1.03 -14.93
C GLU A 58 -19.91 -1.49 -13.93
N ILE A 59 -19.83 -0.89 -12.75
CA ILE A 59 -18.92 -1.33 -11.67
C ILE A 59 -19.24 -2.76 -11.22
N ILE A 60 -20.53 -3.11 -11.08
CA ILE A 60 -20.95 -4.47 -10.69
C ILE A 60 -20.57 -5.46 -11.78
N SER A 61 -20.86 -5.15 -13.05
CA SER A 61 -20.50 -5.98 -14.20
C SER A 61 -18.99 -6.21 -14.29
N LEU A 62 -18.19 -5.15 -14.12
CA LEU A 62 -16.72 -5.25 -14.13
C LEU A 62 -16.19 -6.09 -12.96
N LYS A 63 -16.83 -6.03 -11.79
CA LYS A 63 -16.47 -6.89 -10.65
C LYS A 63 -16.74 -8.37 -10.95
N GLU A 64 -17.87 -8.69 -11.59
CA GLU A 64 -18.22 -10.06 -11.96
C GLU A 64 -17.28 -10.63 -13.03
N GLU A 65 -16.93 -9.81 -14.03
CA GLU A 65 -15.91 -10.17 -15.03
C GLU A 65 -14.55 -10.40 -14.39
N LEU A 66 -14.13 -9.54 -13.47
CA LEU A 66 -12.88 -9.67 -12.73
C LEU A 66 -12.83 -10.99 -11.94
N GLU A 67 -13.90 -11.34 -11.23
CA GLU A 67 -13.97 -12.62 -10.50
C GLU A 67 -13.95 -13.83 -11.44
N THR A 68 -14.60 -13.72 -12.60
CA THR A 68 -14.54 -14.77 -13.63
C THR A 68 -13.13 -14.95 -14.17
N VAL A 69 -12.40 -13.86 -14.43
CA VAL A 69 -11.01 -13.89 -14.89
C VAL A 69 -10.09 -14.45 -13.80
N LYS A 70 -10.25 -14.04 -12.53
CA LYS A 70 -9.50 -14.61 -11.39
C LYS A 70 -9.70 -16.12 -11.30
N ASN A 71 -10.94 -16.59 -11.42
CA ASN A 71 -11.26 -18.01 -11.40
C ASN A 71 -10.59 -18.75 -12.58
N ARG A 72 -10.65 -18.22 -13.80
CA ARG A 72 -9.97 -18.82 -14.96
C ARG A 72 -8.46 -18.88 -14.79
N ILE A 73 -7.84 -17.80 -14.28
CA ILE A 73 -6.41 -17.73 -14.01
C ILE A 73 -6.01 -18.79 -12.96
N SER A 74 -6.81 -18.98 -11.91
CA SER A 74 -6.56 -20.01 -10.88
C SER A 74 -6.54 -21.44 -11.45
N GLN A 75 -7.28 -21.70 -12.53
CA GLN A 75 -7.34 -23.00 -13.20
C GLN A 75 -6.20 -23.23 -14.20
N ILE A 76 -5.68 -22.17 -14.82
CA ILE A 76 -4.59 -22.24 -15.82
C ILE A 76 -3.21 -22.29 -15.14
N GLN A 77 -3.07 -21.69 -13.96
CA GLN A 77 -1.85 -21.70 -13.15
C GLN A 77 -2.19 -22.16 -11.72
N PRO A 78 -2.06 -23.46 -11.40
CA PRO A 78 -2.38 -24.03 -10.08
C PRO A 78 -1.54 -23.50 -8.89
N GLY A 79 -0.75 -22.44 -9.07
CA GLY A 79 0.15 -21.85 -8.08
C GLY A 79 0.11 -20.32 -8.01
N LEU A 80 -0.80 -19.63 -8.72
CA LEU A 80 -0.87 -18.17 -8.64
C LEU A 80 -1.46 -17.68 -7.31
N SER A 81 -2.30 -18.49 -6.66
CA SER A 81 -2.97 -18.17 -5.39
C SER A 81 -2.25 -18.72 -4.15
N THR A 82 -1.04 -19.27 -4.28
CA THR A 82 -0.32 -19.79 -3.12
C THR A 82 0.44 -18.65 -2.44
N SER A 83 0.15 -18.40 -1.15
CA SER A 83 0.99 -17.56 -0.28
C SER A 83 2.26 -18.29 0.18
N SER A 84 2.42 -19.57 -0.17
CA SER A 84 3.61 -20.36 0.14
C SER A 84 4.72 -20.11 -0.89
N TYR A 85 5.33 -18.93 -0.83
CA TYR A 85 6.57 -18.62 -1.53
C TYR A 85 7.40 -17.57 -0.79
N ASP A 86 8.70 -17.52 -1.08
CA ASP A 86 9.61 -16.47 -0.62
C ASP A 86 10.14 -15.68 -1.80
N LEU A 87 10.45 -14.41 -1.55
CA LEU A 87 11.26 -13.59 -2.43
C LEU A 87 12.68 -13.55 -1.89
N TYR A 88 13.65 -13.88 -2.73
CA TYR A 88 15.06 -13.83 -2.39
C TYR A 88 15.79 -12.77 -3.21
N PHE A 89 16.23 -11.72 -2.52
CA PHE A 89 17.02 -10.62 -3.06
C PHE A 89 18.49 -10.90 -2.82
N THR A 90 19.25 -11.21 -3.88
CA THR A 90 20.61 -11.77 -3.76
C THR A 90 21.71 -10.76 -4.02
N LYS A 91 21.41 -9.65 -4.70
CA LYS A 91 22.41 -8.70 -5.22
C LYS A 91 22.13 -7.28 -4.75
N ARG A 92 23.18 -6.47 -4.75
CA ARG A 92 23.10 -5.01 -4.66
C ARG A 92 22.81 -4.43 -6.03
N VAL A 93 21.54 -4.24 -6.33
CA VAL A 93 21.05 -3.72 -7.61
C VAL A 93 19.84 -2.85 -7.39
N THR A 94 19.48 -2.06 -8.39
CA THR A 94 18.29 -1.19 -8.39
C THR A 94 17.13 -1.79 -9.19
N THR A 95 17.35 -2.89 -9.91
CA THR A 95 16.38 -3.48 -10.84
C THR A 95 15.40 -4.45 -10.19
N ASP A 96 15.74 -4.95 -9.00
CA ASP A 96 15.05 -6.06 -8.35
C ASP A 96 14.14 -5.53 -7.24
N TYR A 97 12.83 -5.59 -7.46
CA TYR A 97 11.81 -5.07 -6.54
C TYR A 97 10.43 -5.64 -6.81
N VAL A 98 9.48 -5.35 -5.90
CA VAL A 98 8.05 -5.55 -6.14
C VAL A 98 7.34 -4.20 -6.14
N ILE A 99 6.44 -3.95 -7.09
CA ILE A 99 5.70 -2.69 -7.21
C ILE A 99 4.19 -2.86 -7.07
N HIS A 100 3.56 -1.99 -6.28
CA HIS A 100 2.11 -1.82 -6.18
C HIS A 100 1.73 -0.34 -6.14
N HIS A 101 0.57 -0.02 -6.72
CA HIS A 101 0.01 1.33 -6.71
C HIS A 101 -1.04 1.47 -5.62
N GLY A 102 -0.96 2.58 -4.90
CA GLY A 102 -1.88 2.95 -3.84
C GLY A 102 -1.76 2.08 -2.59
N LEU A 103 -2.09 2.67 -1.45
CA LEU A 103 -2.13 1.96 -0.18
C LEU A 103 -3.22 2.57 0.70
N GLN A 104 -4.25 1.77 1.01
CA GLN A 104 -5.42 2.25 1.75
C GLN A 104 -5.18 2.21 3.26
N ILE A 105 -4.15 2.94 3.69
CA ILE A 105 -3.81 3.19 5.10
C ILE A 105 -3.75 4.71 5.29
N GLU A 106 -4.54 5.26 6.22
CA GLU A 106 -4.64 6.71 6.42
C GLU A 106 -4.18 7.11 7.82
N ASN A 107 -4.90 6.66 8.83
CA ASN A 107 -4.70 7.07 10.22
C ASN A 107 -4.18 5.96 11.13
N VAL A 108 -4.09 4.73 10.62
CA VAL A 108 -3.64 3.55 11.35
C VAL A 108 -3.14 2.50 10.37
N PHE A 109 -2.11 1.75 10.78
CA PHE A 109 -1.72 0.54 10.06
C PHE A 109 -1.12 -0.52 10.97
N THR A 110 -1.11 -1.75 10.45
CA THR A 110 -0.15 -2.78 10.82
C THR A 110 0.52 -3.29 9.56
N ILE A 111 1.83 -3.46 9.59
CA ILE A 111 2.59 -4.15 8.55
C ILE A 111 3.35 -5.29 9.22
N CYS A 112 3.12 -6.52 8.77
CA CYS A 112 3.88 -7.69 9.21
C CYS A 112 4.59 -8.32 8.04
N PHE A 113 5.78 -8.88 8.26
CA PHE A 113 6.54 -9.66 7.29
C PHE A 113 7.50 -10.59 8.01
N ARG A 114 8.00 -11.60 7.29
CA ARG A 114 9.12 -12.43 7.73
C ARG A 114 10.35 -12.16 6.89
N VAL A 115 11.49 -12.03 7.56
CA VAL A 115 12.79 -11.80 6.91
C VAL A 115 13.84 -12.77 7.43
N ARG A 116 14.76 -13.15 6.55
CA ARG A 116 16.00 -13.85 6.90
C ARG A 116 17.15 -13.20 6.14
N THR A 117 18.13 -12.67 6.87
CA THR A 117 19.30 -12.03 6.27
C THR A 117 20.49 -12.04 7.23
N THR A 118 21.69 -12.17 6.68
CA THR A 118 22.96 -11.96 7.38
C THR A 118 23.63 -10.65 6.95
N ASP A 119 22.99 -9.87 6.09
CA ASP A 119 23.59 -8.67 5.52
C ASP A 119 23.72 -7.58 6.59
N LYS A 120 24.94 -7.08 6.73
CA LYS A 120 25.34 -5.99 7.66
C LYS A 120 25.91 -4.81 6.90
N THR A 121 25.59 -4.74 5.61
CA THR A 121 26.29 -3.89 4.68
C THR A 121 25.32 -2.84 4.12
N GLY A 122 25.82 -1.75 3.56
CA GLY A 122 24.94 -0.67 3.06
C GLY A 122 24.26 0.13 4.19
N ASN A 123 23.53 1.16 3.81
CA ASN A 123 23.04 2.16 4.78
C ASN A 123 21.62 1.84 5.27
N ASP A 124 20.74 1.44 4.34
CA ASP A 124 19.31 1.37 4.63
C ASP A 124 18.76 -0.04 4.63
N ARG A 125 18.99 -0.91 3.64
CA ARG A 125 18.40 -2.28 3.61
C ARG A 125 16.90 -2.28 3.81
N THR A 126 16.22 -1.69 2.83
CA THR A 126 14.81 -1.37 2.85
C THR A 126 13.93 -2.53 2.45
N VAL A 127 13.02 -2.94 3.34
CA VAL A 127 12.01 -3.95 3.05
C VAL A 127 10.76 -3.31 2.44
N VAL A 128 10.25 -2.23 3.04
CA VAL A 128 9.02 -1.55 2.59
C VAL A 128 9.32 -0.07 2.38
N SER A 129 9.10 0.45 1.18
CA SER A 129 9.13 1.89 0.87
C SER A 129 7.83 2.29 0.18
N TYR A 130 7.19 3.35 0.66
CA TYR A 130 5.99 3.92 0.08
C TYR A 130 6.19 5.41 -0.14
N SER A 131 6.12 5.83 -1.41
CA SER A 131 6.44 7.19 -1.84
C SER A 131 5.24 7.92 -2.44
N LEU A 132 5.24 9.23 -2.31
CA LEU A 132 4.38 10.17 -3.00
C LEU A 132 5.21 11.02 -3.98
N SER A 133 4.55 11.79 -4.83
CA SER A 133 5.22 12.66 -5.81
C SER A 133 6.09 13.77 -5.21
N GLY A 134 5.88 14.16 -3.96
CA GLY A 134 6.63 15.22 -3.27
C GLY A 134 7.16 14.86 -1.89
N ASN A 135 7.06 13.59 -1.50
CA ASN A 135 7.54 13.05 -0.22
C ASN A 135 7.84 11.59 -0.46
N HIS A 136 9.12 11.21 -0.38
CA HIS A 136 9.55 9.89 -0.82
C HIS A 136 9.49 8.89 0.33
N ASN A 137 9.60 9.37 1.57
CA ASN A 137 9.47 8.58 2.79
C ASN A 137 8.11 8.80 3.46
N GLU A 138 7.02 8.63 2.70
CA GLU A 138 5.67 8.71 3.26
C GLU A 138 5.45 7.59 4.28
N LEU A 139 5.91 6.38 3.96
CA LEU A 139 6.09 5.28 4.90
C LEU A 139 7.29 4.45 4.48
N LEU A 140 8.25 4.24 5.38
CA LEU A 140 9.45 3.44 5.10
C LEU A 140 9.81 2.57 6.31
N ILE A 141 10.06 1.27 6.06
CA ILE A 141 10.59 0.30 7.02
C ILE A 141 11.89 -0.25 6.45
N ASN A 142 12.99 0.14 7.08
CA ASN A 142 14.33 -0.22 6.65
C ASN A 142 15.20 -0.64 7.84
N LYS A 143 16.45 -0.93 7.51
CA LYS A 143 17.60 -1.12 8.40
C LYS A 143 17.42 -2.30 9.32
N MET A 144 17.36 -3.50 8.77
CA MET A 144 17.11 -4.74 9.54
C MET A 144 18.11 -5.00 10.69
N GLN A 145 19.25 -4.29 10.74
CA GLN A 145 20.19 -4.30 11.87
C GLN A 145 19.79 -3.38 13.05
N GLU A 146 18.91 -2.41 12.79
CA GLU A 146 18.33 -1.46 13.75
C GLU A 146 17.08 -0.87 13.09
N ILE A 147 15.98 -1.62 13.11
CA ILE A 147 14.78 -1.31 12.32
C ILE A 147 14.40 0.15 12.53
N GLN A 148 14.20 0.90 11.45
CA GLN A 148 13.68 2.25 11.50
C GLN A 148 12.31 2.29 10.85
N LEU A 149 11.45 3.14 11.43
CA LEU A 149 10.14 3.45 10.89
C LEU A 149 10.10 4.92 10.53
N PHE A 150 9.80 5.21 9.27
CA PHE A 150 9.57 6.56 8.79
C PHE A 150 8.09 6.76 8.49
N ILE A 151 7.57 7.93 8.84
CA ILE A 151 6.25 8.40 8.41
C ILE A 151 6.37 9.88 8.06
N ASN A 152 6.14 10.21 6.78
CA ASN A 152 6.33 11.54 6.20
C ASN A 152 7.66 12.17 6.65
N GLU A 153 8.76 11.54 6.19
CA GLU A 153 10.17 11.94 6.38
C GLU A 153 10.69 11.92 7.84
N GLN A 154 9.81 11.77 8.84
CA GLN A 154 10.23 11.67 10.24
C GLN A 154 10.57 10.23 10.60
N VAL A 155 11.72 10.01 11.22
CA VAL A 155 12.21 8.69 11.62
C VAL A 155 12.03 8.42 13.11
N THR A 156 11.65 7.19 13.42
CA THR A 156 11.79 6.55 14.73
C THR A 156 12.79 5.40 14.62
N ARG A 157 13.86 5.43 15.43
CA ARG A 157 14.83 4.34 15.55
C ARG A 157 14.40 3.41 16.67
N THR A 158 14.31 2.11 16.38
CA THR A 158 13.65 1.17 17.31
C THR A 158 14.64 0.38 18.15
N GLY A 159 15.90 0.29 17.74
CA GLY A 159 16.91 -0.58 18.37
C GLY A 159 16.72 -2.08 18.09
N VAL A 160 15.69 -2.48 17.33
CA VAL A 160 15.38 -3.89 17.06
C VAL A 160 16.21 -4.40 15.89
N ALA A 161 16.91 -5.50 16.08
CA ALA A 161 17.73 -6.15 15.04
C ALA A 161 17.18 -7.54 14.68
N VAL A 162 17.21 -7.86 13.38
CA VAL A 162 16.70 -9.12 12.78
C VAL A 162 17.60 -9.65 11.65
N ASN A 163 18.88 -9.25 11.63
CA ASN A 163 19.85 -9.66 10.60
C ASN A 163 20.91 -10.65 11.11
N ASP A 164 20.50 -11.58 11.99
CA ASP A 164 21.37 -12.59 12.57
C ASP A 164 21.46 -13.90 11.74
N GLY A 165 20.77 -13.94 10.60
CA GLY A 165 20.70 -15.10 9.71
C GLY A 165 19.56 -16.07 9.98
N ASN A 166 18.77 -15.87 11.04
CA ASN A 166 17.56 -16.64 11.29
C ASN A 166 16.32 -15.98 10.69
N TRP A 167 15.25 -16.76 10.55
CA TRP A 167 13.93 -16.21 10.24
C TRP A 167 13.39 -15.43 11.42
N HIS A 168 12.91 -14.22 11.15
CA HIS A 168 12.21 -13.40 12.14
C HIS A 168 10.88 -12.91 11.61
N HIS A 169 9.83 -13.02 12.42
CA HIS A 169 8.55 -12.41 12.16
C HIS A 169 8.51 -11.01 12.78
N VAL A 170 8.45 -10.00 11.92
CA VAL A 170 8.42 -8.59 12.30
C VAL A 170 7.03 -8.04 12.04
N CYS A 171 6.47 -7.33 13.02
CA CYS A 171 5.30 -6.48 12.80
C CYS A 171 5.55 -5.07 13.30
N THR A 172 5.13 -4.07 12.55
CA THR A 172 5.06 -2.67 12.99
C THR A 172 3.60 -2.23 13.05
N THR A 173 3.23 -1.53 14.11
CA THR A 173 1.90 -0.91 14.24
C THR A 173 2.05 0.57 14.47
N TRP A 174 1.16 1.39 13.92
CA TRP A 174 1.08 2.81 14.21
C TRP A 174 -0.37 3.30 14.14
N GLU A 175 -0.71 4.29 14.96
CA GLU A 175 -1.97 5.03 14.92
C GLU A 175 -1.74 6.52 15.16
N ASN A 176 -2.55 7.38 14.54
CA ASN A 176 -2.28 8.81 14.54
C ASN A 176 -2.84 9.59 15.74
N LYS A 177 -3.78 9.04 16.52
CA LYS A 177 -4.47 9.79 17.59
C LYS A 177 -3.52 10.17 18.71
N ALA A 178 -2.67 9.23 19.15
CA ALA A 178 -1.60 9.51 20.11
C ALA A 178 -0.21 9.33 19.50
N GLY A 179 -0.11 9.01 18.20
CA GLY A 179 1.14 8.67 17.55
C GLY A 179 1.76 7.39 18.13
N SER A 180 0.92 6.48 18.62
CA SER A 180 1.37 5.26 19.29
C SER A 180 1.91 4.30 18.25
N TRP A 181 3.10 3.76 18.49
CA TRP A 181 3.71 2.76 17.62
C TRP A 181 4.32 1.62 18.43
N LYS A 182 4.41 0.45 17.79
CA LYS A 182 5.07 -0.73 18.35
C LYS A 182 5.80 -1.48 17.24
N VAL A 183 6.92 -2.09 17.59
CA VAL A 183 7.63 -3.09 16.80
C VAL A 183 7.64 -4.39 17.56
N TYR A 184 7.17 -5.43 16.89
CA TYR A 184 7.16 -6.80 17.38
C TYR A 184 8.24 -7.59 16.66
N LYS A 185 8.98 -8.40 17.40
CA LYS A 185 9.87 -9.44 16.89
C LYS A 185 9.39 -10.76 17.46
N ASP A 186 9.16 -11.74 16.59
CA ASP A 186 8.79 -13.11 16.94
C ASP A 186 7.59 -13.18 17.91
N GLY A 187 6.61 -12.31 17.64
CA GLY A 187 5.34 -12.27 18.37
C GLY A 187 5.34 -11.48 19.68
N ALA A 188 6.48 -10.89 20.08
CA ALA A 188 6.61 -10.10 21.30
C ALA A 188 6.97 -8.64 20.98
N VAL A 189 6.44 -7.68 21.75
CA VAL A 189 6.81 -6.26 21.63
C VAL A 189 8.27 -6.10 22.03
N GLN A 190 9.10 -5.55 21.14
CA GLN A 190 10.51 -5.24 21.41
C GLN A 190 10.76 -3.74 21.54
N ALA A 191 9.96 -2.93 20.86
CA ALA A 191 10.04 -1.47 20.97
C ALA A 191 8.65 -0.86 20.85
N SER A 192 8.44 0.28 21.51
CA SER A 192 7.20 1.03 21.44
C SER A 192 7.40 2.47 21.83
N GLY A 193 6.50 3.34 21.40
CA GLY A 193 6.47 4.74 21.82
C GLY A 193 5.15 5.41 21.46
N SER A 194 5.09 6.71 21.73
CA SER A 194 3.96 7.59 21.42
C SER A 194 4.47 8.93 20.88
N GLY A 195 3.58 9.78 20.41
CA GLY A 195 3.91 11.10 19.87
C GLY A 195 4.44 11.07 18.44
N PHE A 196 4.73 9.90 17.87
CA PHE A 196 5.27 9.78 16.52
C PHE A 196 4.19 10.13 15.49
N LYS A 197 4.36 11.24 14.76
CA LYS A 197 3.41 11.73 13.76
C LYS A 197 1.96 11.83 14.24
N THR A 198 1.77 12.31 15.47
CA THR A 198 0.41 12.55 16.02
C THR A 198 -0.41 13.48 15.11
N GLY A 199 -1.66 13.10 14.84
CA GLY A 199 -2.59 13.82 13.98
C GLY A 199 -2.31 13.72 12.48
N TYR A 200 -1.23 13.07 12.06
CA TYR A 200 -0.90 12.92 10.65
C TYR A 200 -1.83 11.92 9.97
N ASN A 201 -2.19 12.19 8.72
CA ASN A 201 -2.91 11.24 7.86
C ASN A 201 -2.00 10.90 6.68
N ILE A 202 -1.66 9.61 6.57
CA ILE A 202 -0.94 9.04 5.45
C ILE A 202 -1.77 9.23 4.18
N LYS A 203 -1.12 9.67 3.09
CA LYS A 203 -1.78 9.82 1.79
C LYS A 203 -1.81 8.49 1.07
N THR A 204 -2.91 8.19 0.38
CA THR A 204 -3.18 6.84 -0.14
C THR A 204 -2.83 6.67 -1.62
N ASN A 205 -2.47 7.75 -2.33
CA ASN A 205 -2.23 7.81 -3.77
C ASN A 205 -0.76 7.64 -4.19
N GLY A 206 0.04 6.95 -3.36
CA GLY A 206 1.46 6.69 -3.58
C GLY A 206 1.80 5.41 -4.34
N ILE A 207 3.11 5.09 -4.40
CA ILE A 207 3.66 3.84 -4.94
C ILE A 207 4.38 3.07 -3.83
N LEU A 208 3.97 1.82 -3.64
CA LEU A 208 4.58 0.86 -2.73
C LEU A 208 5.64 0.05 -3.48
N ILE A 209 6.86 0.09 -2.97
CA ILE A 209 8.01 -0.69 -3.43
C ILE A 209 8.51 -1.59 -2.30
N ILE A 210 8.72 -2.86 -2.63
CA ILE A 210 9.33 -3.84 -1.72
C ILE A 210 10.75 -4.14 -2.19
N GLY A 211 11.70 -4.10 -1.26
CA GLY A 211 13.11 -4.44 -1.50
C GLY A 211 14.00 -3.28 -1.96
N GLN A 212 13.44 -2.09 -2.21
CA GLN A 212 14.19 -0.87 -2.57
C GLN A 212 13.71 0.33 -1.75
N GLU A 213 14.62 1.28 -1.56
CA GLU A 213 14.36 2.61 -0.99
C GLU A 213 14.13 3.60 -2.14
N GLN A 214 13.15 4.50 -2.00
CA GLN A 214 12.72 5.43 -3.05
C GLN A 214 13.25 6.84 -2.76
N ASP A 215 14.13 7.36 -3.61
CA ASP A 215 14.52 8.78 -3.62
C ASP A 215 13.74 9.60 -4.66
N ALA A 216 12.76 8.99 -5.32
CA ALA A 216 11.81 9.65 -6.21
C ALA A 216 10.52 8.81 -6.32
N PHE A 217 9.45 9.39 -6.84
CA PHE A 217 8.17 8.71 -6.98
C PHE A 217 8.30 7.45 -7.87
N GLY A 218 8.17 6.27 -7.26
CA GLY A 218 8.33 4.97 -7.92
C GLY A 218 9.72 4.69 -8.48
N SER A 219 10.75 5.46 -8.09
CA SER A 219 12.09 5.39 -8.68
C SER A 219 13.16 5.98 -7.74
N GLY A 220 14.34 6.34 -8.25
CA GLY A 220 15.43 6.90 -7.44
C GLY A 220 16.22 5.85 -6.65
N PHE A 221 16.07 4.57 -6.96
CA PHE A 221 16.68 3.48 -6.20
C PHE A 221 18.23 3.55 -6.17
N SER A 222 18.80 3.13 -5.04
CA SER A 222 20.25 2.93 -4.88
C SER A 222 20.59 1.50 -4.47
N ALA A 223 21.60 0.92 -5.14
CA ALA A 223 22.15 -0.40 -4.80
C ALA A 223 22.78 -0.49 -3.39
N ASN A 224 22.94 0.65 -2.69
CA ASN A 224 23.39 0.70 -1.30
C ASN A 224 22.26 0.67 -0.27
N GLN A 225 21.00 0.77 -0.73
CA GLN A 225 19.81 0.86 0.12
C GLN A 225 18.86 -0.32 -0.05
N ASN A 226 18.97 -1.09 -1.14
CA ASN A 226 18.13 -2.25 -1.39
C ASN A 226 18.28 -3.35 -0.33
N TYR A 227 17.21 -4.12 -0.10
CA TYR A 227 17.24 -5.30 0.77
C TYR A 227 18.03 -6.44 0.12
N ILE A 228 18.73 -7.20 0.97
CA ILE A 228 19.43 -8.42 0.60
C ILE A 228 19.04 -9.47 1.62
N GLY A 229 18.49 -10.59 1.17
CA GLY A 229 17.94 -11.63 2.02
C GLY A 229 16.61 -12.14 1.51
N GLU A 230 16.03 -13.04 2.29
CA GLU A 230 14.73 -13.65 1.99
C GLU A 230 13.62 -12.89 2.70
N LEU A 231 12.48 -12.80 2.04
CA LEU A 231 11.28 -12.09 2.49
C LEU A 231 10.05 -12.92 2.16
N THR A 232 9.17 -13.07 3.13
CA THR A 232 7.86 -13.71 2.95
C THR A 232 6.81 -13.11 3.87
N GLU A 233 5.56 -13.50 3.68
CA GLU A 233 4.44 -13.14 4.55
C GLU A 233 4.22 -11.63 4.77
N LEU A 234 4.59 -10.79 3.80
CA LEU A 234 4.26 -9.37 3.87
C LEU A 234 2.74 -9.19 3.80
N ASN A 235 2.16 -8.65 4.87
CA ASN A 235 0.74 -8.38 5.01
C ASN A 235 0.53 -6.99 5.60
N ILE A 236 -0.51 -6.30 5.12
CA ILE A 236 -0.83 -4.92 5.50
C ILE A 236 -2.29 -4.83 5.91
N TRP A 237 -2.52 -4.17 7.05
CA TRP A 237 -3.85 -3.89 7.59
C TRP A 237 -4.03 -2.38 7.83
N ASN A 238 -5.27 -1.90 7.70
CA ASN A 238 -5.67 -0.54 8.09
C ASN A 238 -6.28 -0.52 9.50
N ARG A 239 -5.72 -1.32 10.40
CA ARG A 239 -6.06 -1.39 11.83
C ARG A 239 -4.82 -1.77 12.63
N VAL A 240 -4.85 -1.52 13.94
CA VAL A 240 -3.88 -2.12 14.86
C VAL A 240 -4.27 -3.59 15.07
N VAL A 241 -3.43 -4.51 14.61
CA VAL A 241 -3.55 -5.93 14.92
C VAL A 241 -3.15 -6.14 16.37
N SER A 242 -3.96 -6.89 17.13
CA SER A 242 -3.73 -7.06 18.57
C SER A 242 -2.45 -7.85 18.85
N SER A 243 -1.82 -7.63 20.01
CA SER A 243 -0.61 -8.38 20.39
C SER A 243 -0.86 -9.89 20.47
N SER A 244 -2.07 -10.33 20.87
CA SER A 244 -2.42 -11.76 20.84
C SER A 244 -2.52 -12.32 19.43
N GLU A 245 -3.04 -11.54 18.48
CA GLU A 245 -3.14 -11.95 17.08
C GLU A 245 -1.75 -11.99 16.43
N ILE A 246 -0.91 -10.98 16.66
CA ILE A 246 0.49 -10.96 16.22
C ILE A 246 1.27 -12.15 16.80
N ASN A 247 1.05 -12.51 18.07
CA ASN A 247 1.69 -13.69 18.65
C ASN A 247 1.28 -14.99 17.95
N LYS A 248 0.01 -15.13 17.55
CA LYS A 248 -0.44 -16.29 16.77
C LYS A 248 0.17 -16.29 15.37
N LEU A 249 0.21 -15.14 14.70
CA LEU A 249 0.85 -14.99 13.38
C LEU A 249 2.34 -15.39 13.42
N SER A 250 3.06 -15.01 14.48
CA SER A 250 4.47 -15.39 14.63
C SER A 250 4.71 -16.90 14.75
N LYS A 251 3.68 -17.68 15.10
CA LYS A 251 3.77 -19.13 15.32
C LYS A 251 3.34 -19.98 14.14
N SER A 252 3.02 -19.36 13.01
CA SER A 252 2.63 -20.03 11.78
C SER A 252 3.29 -19.36 10.60
N CYS A 253 3.67 -20.15 9.61
CA CYS A 253 3.88 -19.65 8.26
C CYS A 253 2.54 -19.59 7.52
N HIS A 254 2.40 -18.60 6.66
CA HIS A 254 1.26 -18.30 5.80
C HIS A 254 -0.08 -18.09 6.52
N GLY A 255 -0.02 -17.65 7.79
CA GLY A 255 -1.21 -17.40 8.63
C GLY A 255 -1.79 -16.00 8.47
N GLY A 256 -0.99 -15.05 7.95
CA GLY A 256 -1.40 -13.66 7.77
C GLY A 256 -2.33 -13.45 6.58
N LYS A 257 -3.40 -12.69 6.81
CA LYS A 257 -4.29 -12.17 5.76
C LYS A 257 -4.56 -10.69 6.00
N GLY A 258 -3.74 -9.85 5.41
CA GLY A 258 -3.91 -8.39 5.42
C GLY A 258 -5.17 -7.97 4.69
N ASN A 259 -5.97 -7.07 5.29
CA ASN A 259 -7.17 -6.57 4.61
C ASN A 259 -6.89 -5.41 3.64
N VAL A 260 -5.68 -4.87 3.64
CA VAL A 260 -5.20 -3.89 2.64
C VAL A 260 -4.36 -4.59 1.57
N LYS A 261 -3.41 -5.42 1.99
CA LYS A 261 -2.62 -6.30 1.12
C LYS A 261 -2.33 -7.61 1.84
N GLU A 262 -2.54 -8.73 1.16
CA GLU A 262 -2.07 -10.04 1.61
C GLU A 262 -0.86 -10.49 0.78
N TRP A 263 -0.10 -11.46 1.28
CA TRP A 263 1.17 -11.84 0.66
C TRP A 263 1.02 -12.27 -0.82
N SER A 264 -0.05 -13.00 -1.13
CA SER A 264 -0.41 -13.42 -2.50
C SER A 264 -0.52 -12.25 -3.49
N ASP A 265 -0.91 -11.05 -3.03
CA ASP A 265 -1.06 -9.89 -3.90
C ASP A 265 0.28 -9.46 -4.52
N PHE A 266 1.40 -9.72 -3.84
CA PHE A 266 2.71 -9.21 -4.23
C PHE A 266 3.34 -9.96 -5.41
N LYS A 267 2.84 -11.14 -5.76
CA LYS A 267 3.42 -12.00 -6.80
C LYS A 267 3.41 -11.37 -8.18
N VAL A 268 2.37 -10.59 -8.51
CA VAL A 268 2.23 -9.92 -9.82
C VAL A 268 3.10 -8.65 -9.95
N GLY A 269 3.58 -8.11 -8.82
CA GLY A 269 4.36 -6.89 -8.77
C GLY A 269 5.87 -7.09 -9.00
N ILE A 270 6.35 -8.33 -9.10
CA ILE A 270 7.79 -8.65 -9.16
C ILE A 270 8.43 -8.06 -10.44
N ARG A 271 9.61 -7.45 -10.29
CA ARG A 271 10.43 -6.87 -11.36
C ARG A 271 11.89 -7.27 -11.15
N GLY A 272 12.65 -7.31 -12.26
CA GLY A 272 14.05 -7.73 -12.24
C GLY A 272 14.21 -9.22 -11.97
N ASP A 273 15.36 -9.57 -11.38
CA ASP A 273 15.79 -10.97 -11.19
C ASP A 273 15.53 -11.47 -9.75
N VAL A 274 14.47 -10.99 -9.10
CA VAL A 274 14.07 -11.47 -7.76
C VAL A 274 13.76 -12.96 -7.85
N THR A 275 14.47 -13.77 -7.06
CA THR A 275 14.28 -15.22 -7.07
C THR A 275 13.03 -15.58 -6.27
N VAL A 276 12.13 -16.37 -6.85
CA VAL A 276 10.93 -16.87 -6.18
C VAL A 276 11.17 -18.31 -5.74
N ILE A 277 11.17 -18.56 -4.43
CA ILE A 277 11.32 -19.89 -3.84
C ILE A 277 9.94 -20.43 -3.50
N SER A 278 9.58 -21.61 -4.02
CA SER A 278 8.26 -22.23 -3.80
C SER A 278 8.39 -23.75 -3.66
N PRO A 279 7.87 -24.38 -2.57
CA PRO A 279 7.18 -23.75 -1.44
C PRO A 279 8.11 -22.86 -0.62
N SER A 280 7.53 -22.04 0.26
CA SER A 280 8.29 -21.19 1.18
C SER A 280 9.19 -22.02 2.08
N ALA A 281 10.40 -21.51 2.34
CA ALA A 281 11.34 -22.01 3.33
C ALA A 281 11.14 -21.34 4.71
N CYS A 282 9.99 -20.70 4.94
CA CYS A 282 9.62 -20.10 6.22
C CYS A 282 9.70 -21.13 7.35
N GLU A 283 10.33 -20.71 8.45
CA GLU A 283 10.40 -21.45 9.70
C GLU A 283 9.91 -20.57 10.87
N VAL A 284 9.41 -21.22 11.92
CA VAL A 284 8.82 -20.60 13.13
C VAL A 284 9.74 -20.82 14.33
#